data_AF-A0A9W4E0U8-F1
#
_entry.id   AF-A0A9W4E0U8-F1
#
_cell.length_a   1.000
_cell.length_b   1.000
_cell.length_c   1.000
_cell.angle_alpha   90.00
_cell.angle_beta   90.00
_cell.angle_gamma   90.00
#
_symmetry.space_group_name_H-M   'P 1'
#
loop_
_entity.id
_entity.type
_entity.pdbx_description
1 polymer ?
#
loop_
_entity_poly.entity_id
_entity_poly.type
_entity_poly.pdbx_seq_one_letter_code
_entity_poly.pdbx_strand_id
1 'polypeptide(L)'
;MEPTSTTGSPRTYHRPLHTVALVKQVPLGDHPGTLDSAGRLLRDGAGVELNPWCRRAVTRAVELGRGSGGRTTVVTMGPPAAADVLKEALACGADDGLLVSDPALAGADCLVTAKALAAAIRTLGPVDLVLVGRSTVDGGTGAVGPMVAALLGLPFTGPALTLEAAQDTDGLIATLQLDAATETVGLTLPAVLAVAERSCPPAKAAPDRWPDPAPIRTLGADRLAGSVPGTASPTRVDRVLRGGTARRPVILTGSPAEQAARAVDLVTARSTPREGRAAAPRVHAAAQGLAGPAVLAVTGSPGDGGRALLGEAAEIAGRLAGHVVAVTPPADPGLLGAWGADAMLHLGGADPRPAAAALAEWIRRCPSTPWAVLGGATPWDREVLARLAVHLDAGLLSDLTAAAIQLDGSGRPRLVGHKPAGGGTLAEVASDRLPQIATLRTGSLADRAARSLPRGEPPVELLDVGADPLLRGFDRRTVDDFDAVERAAAVIGLGAGVDPARYADVEPLRALLGAELAATRKVTDAGTLPHCRQVGVTGRGIAPLLYLAIGISGSPHHMVGVERAHTVLAVNSDPDAAVFGHCDIGIVADWQDVLPALTAAFGRAAARPETAAAATV
;
A
#
# COMPACT_ATOMS: atom_id res chain seq x y z
N MET A 1 -13.66 -20.79 -10.73
CA MET A 1 -14.78 -21.25 -9.88
C MET A 1 -15.77 -20.11 -9.81
N GLU A 2 -16.94 -20.27 -10.41
CA GLU A 2 -18.08 -19.37 -10.17
C GLU A 2 -18.39 -19.32 -8.67
N PRO A 3 -18.78 -18.17 -8.11
CA PRO A 3 -19.27 -18.11 -6.75
C PRO A 3 -20.60 -18.88 -6.74
N THR A 4 -20.61 -20.02 -6.07
CA THR A 4 -21.82 -20.77 -5.74
C THR A 4 -22.84 -19.82 -5.13
N SER A 5 -23.95 -19.61 -5.82
CA SER A 5 -25.11 -18.90 -5.27
C SER A 5 -25.67 -19.73 -4.12
N THR A 6 -25.23 -19.45 -2.91
CA THR A 6 -25.89 -19.92 -1.70
C THR A 6 -27.17 -19.10 -1.53
N THR A 7 -28.29 -19.69 -1.93
CA THR A 7 -29.62 -19.31 -1.45
C THR A 7 -29.68 -19.61 0.05
N GLY A 8 -29.09 -18.73 0.85
CA GLY A 8 -29.19 -18.74 2.30
C GLY A 8 -30.48 -18.08 2.77
N SER A 9 -31.02 -18.56 3.89
CA SER A 9 -32.12 -17.97 4.68
C SER A 9 -32.08 -16.43 4.70
N PRO A 10 -33.23 -15.73 4.75
CA PRO A 10 -33.26 -14.27 4.88
C PRO A 10 -32.35 -13.83 6.02
N ARG A 11 -31.40 -12.95 5.69
CA ARG A 11 -30.41 -12.39 6.60
C ARG A 11 -31.15 -11.57 7.66
N THR A 12 -31.27 -12.09 8.88
CA THR A 12 -31.97 -11.40 9.96
C THR A 12 -31.01 -10.47 10.69
N TYR A 13 -31.02 -9.19 10.32
CA TYR A 13 -30.49 -8.13 11.17
C TYR A 13 -31.45 -7.93 12.35
N HIS A 14 -30.93 -7.84 13.57
CA HIS A 14 -31.77 -7.68 14.76
C HIS A 14 -32.37 -6.28 14.91
N ARG A 15 -31.85 -5.27 14.18
CA ARG A 15 -32.36 -3.90 14.11
C ARG A 15 -31.95 -3.18 12.81
N PRO A 16 -32.66 -2.11 12.43
CA PRO A 16 -32.22 -1.18 11.37
C PRO A 16 -30.84 -0.58 11.68
N LEU A 17 -29.92 -0.66 10.72
CA LEU A 17 -28.57 -0.11 10.84
C LEU A 17 -28.47 1.28 10.20
N HIS A 18 -27.84 2.20 10.91
CA HIS A 18 -27.34 3.44 10.30
C HIS A 18 -25.89 3.24 9.85
N THR A 19 -25.70 3.10 8.53
CA THR A 19 -24.39 2.98 7.91
C THR A 19 -23.87 4.33 7.43
N VAL A 20 -22.56 4.54 7.53
CA VAL A 20 -21.88 5.74 7.03
C VAL A 20 -20.77 5.33 6.08
N ALA A 21 -20.72 5.89 4.88
CA ALA A 21 -19.57 5.70 3.98
C ALA A 21 -18.70 6.95 3.94
N LEU A 22 -17.42 6.84 4.30
CA LEU A 22 -16.45 7.93 4.13
C LEU A 22 -15.82 7.84 2.75
N VAL A 23 -15.96 8.92 1.97
CA VAL A 23 -15.53 8.97 0.58
C VAL A 23 -14.56 10.10 0.31
N LYS A 24 -13.68 9.89 -0.68
CA LYS A 24 -12.68 10.85 -1.12
C LYS A 24 -12.77 11.05 -2.63
N GLN A 25 -12.68 12.29 -3.08
CA GLN A 25 -12.42 12.63 -4.49
C GLN A 25 -10.95 12.43 -4.84
N VAL A 26 -10.68 11.90 -6.02
CA VAL A 26 -9.33 11.72 -6.58
C VAL A 26 -9.29 12.26 -8.01
N PRO A 27 -8.12 12.56 -8.59
CA PRO A 27 -8.03 12.96 -9.99
C PRO A 27 -8.51 11.85 -10.90
N LEU A 28 -9.18 12.24 -11.98
CA LEU A 28 -9.53 11.39 -13.10
C LEU A 28 -8.28 11.19 -13.96
N GLY A 29 -7.79 9.96 -14.05
CA GLY A 29 -6.62 9.64 -14.88
C GLY A 29 -5.28 10.18 -14.36
N ASP A 30 -4.28 10.18 -15.24
CA ASP A 30 -2.88 10.50 -14.93
C ASP A 30 -2.57 12.00 -15.10
N HIS A 31 -2.92 12.80 -14.09
CA HIS A 31 -2.61 14.23 -14.07
C HIS A 31 -1.53 14.57 -13.02
N PRO A 32 -0.35 15.07 -13.44
CA PRO A 32 0.78 15.32 -12.54
C PRO A 32 0.58 16.50 -11.57
N GLY A 33 -0.38 17.40 -11.84
CA GLY A 33 -0.61 18.61 -11.05
C GLY A 33 0.58 19.58 -11.03
N THR A 34 0.43 20.70 -10.32
CA THR A 34 1.46 21.71 -10.05
C THR A 34 1.35 22.15 -8.59
N LEU A 35 2.43 22.55 -7.93
CA LEU A 35 2.34 23.12 -6.58
C LEU A 35 2.04 24.62 -6.64
N ASP A 36 1.24 25.11 -5.70
CA ASP A 36 1.13 26.55 -5.44
C ASP A 36 2.22 27.07 -4.49
N SER A 37 2.20 28.38 -4.25
CA SER A 37 3.16 29.05 -3.37
C SER A 37 3.12 28.58 -1.90
N ALA A 38 2.09 27.83 -1.50
CA ALA A 38 1.94 27.26 -0.17
C ALA A 38 2.26 25.75 -0.12
N GLY A 39 2.79 25.18 -1.21
CA GLY A 39 3.11 23.75 -1.29
C GLY A 39 1.89 22.84 -1.48
N ARG A 40 0.73 23.39 -1.87
CA ARG A 40 -0.48 22.61 -2.14
C ARG A 40 -0.47 22.14 -3.59
N LEU A 41 -0.84 20.87 -3.81
CA LEU A 41 -0.97 20.31 -5.16
C LEU A 41 -2.24 20.82 -5.84
N LEU A 42 -2.08 21.80 -6.72
CA LEU A 42 -3.08 22.26 -7.67
C LEU A 42 -3.19 21.26 -8.82
N ARG A 43 -4.42 21.03 -9.27
CA ARG A 43 -4.74 20.11 -10.36
C ARG A 43 -5.74 20.75 -11.32
N ASP A 44 -5.53 22.03 -11.66
CA ASP A 44 -6.42 22.81 -12.52
C ASP A 44 -6.61 22.09 -13.87
N GLY A 45 -7.87 21.89 -14.26
CA GLY A 45 -8.26 21.23 -15.52
C GLY A 45 -8.24 19.69 -15.50
N ALA A 46 -7.76 19.04 -14.44
CA ALA A 46 -7.93 17.60 -14.26
C ALA A 46 -9.37 17.32 -13.83
N GLY A 47 -10.07 16.42 -14.54
CA GLY A 47 -11.32 15.87 -14.01
C GLY A 47 -11.09 15.25 -12.64
N VAL A 48 -12.14 15.14 -11.83
CA VAL A 48 -12.10 14.40 -10.55
C VAL A 48 -13.12 13.27 -10.59
N GLU A 49 -12.87 12.21 -9.83
CA GLU A 49 -13.80 11.10 -9.66
C GLU A 49 -13.84 10.63 -8.20
N LEU A 50 -14.91 9.91 -7.85
CA LEU A 50 -14.98 9.17 -6.60
C LEU A 50 -13.91 8.08 -6.59
N ASN A 51 -13.06 8.07 -5.56
CA ASN A 51 -12.01 7.08 -5.37
C ASN A 51 -12.57 5.65 -5.57
N PRO A 52 -11.98 4.82 -6.45
CA PRO A 52 -12.51 3.49 -6.76
C PRO A 52 -12.74 2.58 -5.54
N TRP A 53 -11.90 2.70 -4.52
CA TRP A 53 -12.08 1.97 -3.25
C TRP A 53 -13.30 2.46 -2.47
N CYS A 54 -13.54 3.78 -2.46
CA CYS A 54 -14.69 4.38 -1.82
C CYS A 54 -16.01 4.01 -2.52
N ARG A 55 -16.02 3.80 -3.84
CA ARG A 55 -17.20 3.32 -4.56
C ARG A 55 -17.73 1.99 -4.00
N ARG A 56 -16.84 1.07 -3.60
CA ARG A 56 -17.23 -0.20 -2.96
C ARG A 56 -17.71 -0.01 -1.52
N ALA A 57 -17.10 0.92 -0.79
CA ALA A 57 -17.58 1.30 0.54
C ALA A 57 -19.02 1.84 0.48
N VAL A 58 -19.34 2.66 -0.53
CA VAL A 58 -20.71 3.12 -0.78
C VAL A 58 -21.65 1.96 -1.09
N THR A 59 -21.30 1.08 -2.04
CA THR A 59 -22.14 -0.09 -2.37
C THR A 59 -22.44 -0.92 -1.12
N ARG A 60 -21.42 -1.29 -0.32
CA ARG A 60 -21.62 -2.07 0.90
C ARG A 60 -22.42 -1.34 1.96
N ALA A 61 -22.23 -0.03 2.11
CA ALA A 61 -22.99 0.76 3.08
C ALA A 61 -24.48 0.76 2.73
N VAL A 62 -24.81 0.96 1.45
CA VAL A 62 -26.18 0.96 0.93
C VAL A 62 -26.82 -0.43 1.05
N GLU A 63 -26.10 -1.49 0.68
CA GLU A 63 -26.59 -2.87 0.81
C GLU A 63 -26.92 -3.22 2.26
N LEU A 64 -26.04 -2.90 3.21
CA LEU A 64 -26.23 -3.19 4.64
C LEU A 64 -27.31 -2.29 5.27
N GLY A 65 -27.32 -1.01 4.94
CA GLY A 65 -28.32 -0.05 5.40
C GLY A 65 -29.72 -0.48 4.96
N ARG A 66 -29.92 -0.69 3.66
CA ARG A 66 -31.22 -1.14 3.12
C ARG A 66 -31.59 -2.55 3.56
N GLY A 67 -30.64 -3.48 3.56
CA GLY A 67 -30.87 -4.87 3.94
C GLY A 67 -31.31 -5.06 5.40
N SER A 68 -30.94 -4.12 6.28
CA SER A 68 -31.40 -4.08 7.67
C SER A 68 -32.69 -3.26 7.87
N GLY A 69 -33.22 -2.61 6.82
CA GLY A 69 -34.32 -1.64 6.94
C GLY A 69 -33.92 -0.29 7.54
N GLY A 70 -32.62 -0.01 7.60
CA GLY A 70 -32.05 1.25 8.07
C GLY A 70 -31.74 2.23 6.95
N ARG A 71 -30.65 3.01 7.12
CA ARG A 71 -30.30 4.11 6.21
C ARG A 71 -28.79 4.26 6.04
N THR A 72 -28.39 4.98 5.00
CA THR A 72 -27.00 5.24 4.65
C THR A 72 -26.72 6.73 4.46
N THR A 73 -25.76 7.25 5.23
CA THR A 73 -25.20 8.61 5.02
C THR A 73 -23.83 8.52 4.36
N VAL A 74 -23.57 9.33 3.34
CA VAL A 74 -22.23 9.43 2.72
C VAL A 74 -21.58 10.73 3.15
N VAL A 75 -20.33 10.65 3.64
CA VAL A 75 -19.60 11.81 4.17
C VAL A 75 -18.30 11.99 3.40
N THR A 76 -18.01 13.23 3.00
CA THR A 76 -16.71 13.60 2.41
C THR A 76 -16.18 14.88 3.02
N MET A 77 -14.85 15.03 3.00
CA MET A 77 -14.18 16.28 3.33
C MET A 77 -13.46 16.80 2.08
N GLY A 78 -13.69 18.06 1.71
CA GLY A 78 -13.08 18.62 0.53
C GLY A 78 -13.60 20.02 0.17
N PRO A 79 -13.12 20.60 -0.95
CA PRO A 79 -13.67 21.85 -1.47
C PRO A 79 -15.14 21.65 -1.90
N PRO A 80 -15.91 22.73 -2.18
CA PRO A 80 -17.31 22.63 -2.61
C PRO A 80 -17.55 21.68 -3.80
N ALA A 81 -16.58 21.56 -4.71
CA ALA A 81 -16.63 20.61 -5.84
C ALA A 81 -16.71 19.14 -5.41
N ALA A 82 -16.28 18.80 -4.18
CA ALA A 82 -16.42 17.46 -3.61
C ALA A 82 -17.88 17.02 -3.41
N ALA A 83 -18.85 17.94 -3.51
CA ALA A 83 -20.25 17.57 -3.55
C ALA A 83 -20.59 16.61 -4.70
N ASP A 84 -19.83 16.63 -5.81
CA ASP A 84 -20.09 15.76 -6.96
C ASP A 84 -19.94 14.27 -6.64
N VAL A 85 -18.95 13.89 -5.81
CA VAL A 85 -18.81 12.49 -5.39
C VAL A 85 -19.92 12.05 -4.43
N LEU A 86 -20.54 12.98 -3.70
CA LEU A 86 -21.73 12.71 -2.89
C LEU A 86 -22.95 12.50 -3.79
N LYS A 87 -23.13 13.33 -4.82
CA LYS A 87 -24.21 13.16 -5.81
C LYS A 87 -24.12 11.81 -6.53
N GLU A 88 -22.93 11.37 -6.93
CA GLU A 88 -22.72 10.04 -7.50
C GLU A 88 -23.16 8.94 -6.53
N ALA A 89 -22.82 9.07 -5.24
CA ALA A 89 -23.18 8.10 -4.21
C ALA A 89 -24.69 8.07 -3.91
N LEU A 90 -25.35 9.23 -3.89
CA LEU A 90 -26.81 9.36 -3.75
C LEU A 90 -27.53 8.72 -4.95
N ALA A 91 -27.05 8.94 -6.17
CA ALA A 91 -27.57 8.28 -7.38
C ALA A 91 -27.38 6.75 -7.33
N CYS A 92 -26.42 6.26 -6.55
CA CYS A 92 -26.20 4.84 -6.30
C CYS A 92 -26.98 4.29 -5.09
N GLY A 93 -27.80 5.13 -4.44
CA GLY A 93 -28.77 4.70 -3.43
C GLY A 93 -28.44 5.04 -1.98
N ALA A 94 -27.45 5.88 -1.71
CA ALA A 94 -27.33 6.51 -0.41
C ALA A 94 -28.53 7.43 -0.12
N ASP A 95 -28.91 7.57 1.15
CA ASP A 95 -30.09 8.34 1.56
C ASP A 95 -29.73 9.81 1.82
N ASP A 96 -28.58 10.08 2.44
CA ASP A 96 -28.15 11.42 2.86
C ASP A 96 -26.68 11.70 2.45
N GLY A 97 -26.37 12.98 2.18
CA GLY A 97 -25.01 13.46 1.93
C GLY A 97 -24.55 14.46 2.99
N LEU A 98 -23.28 14.38 3.38
CA LEU A 98 -22.63 15.36 4.25
C LEU A 98 -21.26 15.78 3.70
N LEU A 99 -21.11 17.06 3.40
CA LEU A 99 -19.86 17.68 3.00
C LEU A 99 -19.25 18.44 4.20
N VAL A 100 -18.04 18.06 4.60
CA VAL A 100 -17.19 18.87 5.48
C VAL A 100 -16.32 19.76 4.61
N SER A 101 -16.59 21.07 4.63
CA SER A 101 -15.87 22.02 3.77
C SER A 101 -15.63 23.32 4.49
N ASP A 102 -14.35 23.66 4.66
CA ASP A 102 -13.91 24.91 5.27
C ASP A 102 -12.51 25.26 4.73
N PRO A 103 -12.24 26.53 4.35
CA PRO A 103 -10.90 26.97 3.97
C PRO A 103 -9.81 26.66 5.00
N ALA A 104 -10.14 26.62 6.29
CA ALA A 104 -9.21 26.30 7.38
C ALA A 104 -8.75 24.82 7.36
N LEU A 105 -9.45 23.96 6.63
CA LEU A 105 -9.09 22.54 6.43
C LEU A 105 -8.27 22.30 5.15
N ALA A 106 -7.99 23.34 4.37
CA ALA A 106 -7.21 23.22 3.16
C ALA A 106 -5.77 22.76 3.47
N GLY A 107 -5.32 21.71 2.80
CA GLY A 107 -3.98 21.13 3.03
C GLY A 107 -3.87 20.28 4.30
N ALA A 108 -4.99 19.91 4.91
CA ALA A 108 -5.02 19.00 6.06
C ALA A 108 -4.29 17.67 5.76
N ASP A 109 -3.52 17.17 6.74
CA ASP A 109 -2.98 15.82 6.70
C ASP A 109 -4.03 14.77 7.14
N CYS A 110 -3.57 13.51 7.25
CA CYS A 110 -4.42 12.40 7.65
C CYS A 110 -5.05 12.61 9.04
N LEU A 111 -4.31 13.14 10.01
CA LEU A 111 -4.79 13.31 11.38
C LEU A 111 -5.84 14.41 11.46
N VAL A 112 -5.58 15.56 10.84
CA VAL A 112 -6.56 16.67 10.77
C VAL A 112 -7.81 16.22 10.02
N THR A 113 -7.65 15.50 8.90
CA THR A 113 -8.77 14.91 8.15
C THR A 113 -9.60 13.97 9.03
N ALA A 114 -8.94 13.07 9.76
CA ALA A 114 -9.62 12.11 10.63
C ALA A 114 -10.36 12.80 11.80
N LYS A 115 -9.76 13.83 12.41
CA LYS A 115 -10.41 14.67 13.44
C LYS A 115 -11.68 15.31 12.90
N ALA A 116 -11.62 15.90 11.71
CA ALA A 116 -12.78 16.55 11.09
C ALA A 116 -13.90 15.54 10.76
N LEU A 117 -13.55 14.39 10.18
CA LEU A 117 -14.52 13.34 9.85
C LEU A 117 -15.13 12.69 11.09
N ALA A 118 -14.34 12.43 12.14
CA ALA A 118 -14.84 11.90 13.41
C ALA A 118 -15.80 12.89 14.08
N ALA A 119 -15.47 14.19 14.08
CA ALA A 119 -16.38 15.22 14.58
C ALA A 119 -17.68 15.29 13.76
N ALA A 120 -17.60 15.21 12.43
CA ALA A 120 -18.77 15.17 11.56
C ALA A 120 -19.66 13.96 11.84
N ILE A 121 -19.09 12.77 12.01
CA ILE A 121 -19.83 11.53 12.36
C ILE A 121 -20.62 11.72 13.66
N ARG A 122 -20.04 12.36 14.68
CA ARG A 122 -20.74 12.61 15.95
C ARG A 122 -21.99 13.49 15.79
N THR A 123 -22.08 14.31 14.74
CA THR A 123 -23.27 15.13 14.45
C THR A 123 -24.43 14.33 13.84
N LEU A 124 -24.18 13.10 13.38
CA LEU A 124 -25.17 12.27 12.69
C LEU A 124 -26.09 11.49 13.64
N GLY A 125 -25.84 11.57 14.95
CA GLY A 125 -26.46 10.73 15.97
C GLY A 125 -25.80 9.35 16.05
N PRO A 126 -26.48 8.33 16.62
CA PRO A 126 -25.97 6.97 16.65
C PRO A 126 -25.66 6.44 15.25
N VAL A 127 -24.44 5.94 15.06
CA VAL A 127 -23.96 5.30 13.83
C VAL A 127 -23.49 3.91 14.19
N ASP A 128 -23.95 2.91 13.45
CA ASP A 128 -23.65 1.51 13.73
C ASP A 128 -22.41 1.04 12.99
N LEU A 129 -22.20 1.51 11.76
CA LEU A 129 -21.07 1.07 10.96
C LEU A 129 -20.55 2.20 10.07
N VAL A 130 -19.25 2.48 10.16
CA VAL A 130 -18.54 3.38 9.25
C VAL A 130 -17.71 2.55 8.27
N LEU A 131 -18.01 2.66 6.99
CA LEU A 131 -17.29 2.00 5.90
C LEU A 131 -16.35 2.97 5.20
N VAL A 132 -15.12 2.52 4.96
CA VAL A 132 -14.09 3.28 4.25
C VAL A 132 -13.50 2.45 3.10
N GLY A 133 -12.92 3.10 2.10
CA GLY A 133 -12.10 2.39 1.12
C GLY A 133 -10.77 1.91 1.73
N ARG A 134 -10.20 0.81 1.23
CA ARG A 134 -8.88 0.30 1.65
C ARG A 134 -7.78 1.37 1.64
N SER A 135 -7.74 2.17 0.59
CA SER A 135 -6.71 3.18 0.34
C SER A 135 -7.20 4.20 -0.69
N THR A 136 -6.33 5.10 -1.12
CA THR A 136 -6.60 6.12 -2.14
C THR A 136 -5.62 5.94 -3.30
N VAL A 137 -6.11 6.00 -4.53
CA VAL A 137 -5.28 5.75 -5.72
C VAL A 137 -4.24 6.84 -5.98
N ASP A 138 -4.48 8.07 -5.50
CA ASP A 138 -3.66 9.24 -5.76
C ASP A 138 -2.50 9.43 -4.77
N GLY A 139 -2.49 8.69 -3.65
CA GLY A 139 -1.46 8.84 -2.62
C GLY A 139 -1.22 7.63 -1.73
N GLY A 140 -1.86 6.48 -2.00
CA GLY A 140 -1.69 5.27 -1.20
C GLY A 140 -2.19 5.37 0.25
N THR A 141 -2.86 6.48 0.60
CA THR A 141 -3.27 6.77 1.97
C THR A 141 -4.38 5.84 2.44
N GLY A 142 -4.06 4.93 3.37
CA GLY A 142 -4.99 4.03 4.05
C GLY A 142 -5.18 4.31 5.55
N ALA A 143 -4.63 5.41 6.07
CA ALA A 143 -4.57 5.68 7.50
C ALA A 143 -5.81 6.38 8.11
N VAL A 144 -6.61 7.08 7.29
CA VAL A 144 -7.73 7.90 7.80
C VAL A 144 -8.80 7.04 8.48
N GLY A 145 -9.13 5.87 7.94
CA GLY A 145 -10.11 4.95 8.54
C GLY A 145 -9.73 4.52 9.98
N PRO A 146 -8.54 3.92 10.17
CA PRO A 146 -8.03 3.60 11.50
C PRO A 146 -7.97 4.80 12.46
N MET A 147 -7.58 5.98 11.98
CA MET A 147 -7.55 7.20 12.79
C MET A 147 -8.96 7.62 13.25
N VAL A 148 -9.95 7.57 12.35
CA VAL A 148 -11.35 7.82 12.69
C VAL A 148 -11.84 6.82 13.74
N ALA A 149 -11.50 5.53 13.60
CA ALA A 149 -11.84 4.52 14.58
C ALA A 149 -11.23 4.82 15.96
N ALA A 150 -9.95 5.19 16.01
CA ALA A 150 -9.29 5.59 17.25
C ALA A 150 -9.96 6.80 17.92
N LEU A 151 -10.27 7.83 17.13
CA LEU A 151 -10.94 9.06 17.61
C LEU A 151 -12.37 8.84 18.09
N LEU A 152 -13.06 7.83 17.56
CA LEU A 152 -14.40 7.43 17.99
C LEU A 152 -14.39 6.36 19.09
N GLY A 153 -13.23 5.82 19.46
CA GLY A 153 -13.12 4.73 20.43
C GLY A 153 -13.64 3.38 19.92
N LEU A 154 -13.68 3.20 18.60
CA LEU A 154 -14.28 2.04 17.93
C LEU A 154 -13.24 1.00 17.47
N PRO A 155 -13.64 -0.28 17.32
CA PRO A 155 -12.82 -1.27 16.64
C PRO A 155 -12.67 -0.92 15.16
N PHE A 156 -11.56 -1.36 14.56
CA PHE A 156 -11.31 -1.25 13.14
C PHE A 156 -10.85 -2.61 12.60
N THR A 157 -11.28 -2.94 11.40
CA THR A 157 -10.72 -4.07 10.66
C THR A 157 -10.85 -3.85 9.15
N GLY A 158 -10.18 -4.65 8.35
CA GLY A 158 -10.22 -4.56 6.89
C GLY A 158 -8.86 -4.79 6.22
N PRO A 159 -8.85 -4.85 4.88
CA PRO A 159 -9.99 -4.62 4.00
C PRO A 159 -10.85 -5.89 3.82
N ALA A 160 -12.18 -5.79 3.97
CA ALA A 160 -13.08 -6.93 3.87
C ALA A 160 -13.48 -7.26 2.42
N LEU A 161 -13.36 -8.53 2.05
CA LEU A 161 -13.95 -9.14 0.84
C LEU A 161 -15.44 -9.37 1.05
N THR A 162 -15.80 -10.04 2.13
CA THR A 162 -17.20 -10.34 2.47
C THR A 162 -17.56 -9.70 3.80
N LEU A 163 -18.85 -9.37 3.94
CA LEU A 163 -19.43 -8.78 5.14
C LEU A 163 -20.81 -9.41 5.34
N GLU A 164 -20.99 -10.08 6.46
CA GLU A 164 -22.20 -10.83 6.78
C GLU A 164 -22.64 -10.51 8.20
N ALA A 165 -23.95 -10.61 8.47
CA ALA A 165 -24.46 -10.51 9.84
C ALA A 165 -23.99 -11.74 10.64
N ALA A 166 -23.57 -11.53 11.88
CA ALA A 166 -23.34 -12.64 12.79
C ALA A 166 -24.70 -13.30 13.12
N GLN A 167 -24.72 -14.64 13.22
CA GLN A 167 -25.97 -15.38 13.47
C GLN A 167 -26.48 -15.20 14.91
N ASP A 168 -25.56 -15.06 15.86
CA ASP A 168 -25.86 -15.11 17.31
C ASP A 168 -25.56 -13.78 18.04
N THR A 169 -25.14 -12.74 17.33
CA THR A 169 -24.77 -11.45 17.94
C THR A 169 -25.20 -10.25 17.08
N ASP A 170 -25.32 -9.07 17.68
CA ASP A 170 -25.50 -7.78 16.99
C ASP A 170 -24.24 -7.31 16.22
N GLY A 171 -23.39 -8.25 15.80
CA GLY A 171 -22.11 -8.00 15.14
C GLY A 171 -22.12 -8.38 13.65
N LEU A 172 -20.93 -8.25 13.04
CA LEU A 172 -20.67 -8.67 11.67
C LEU A 172 -19.56 -9.72 11.64
N ILE A 173 -19.60 -10.61 10.67
CA ILE A 173 -18.49 -11.47 10.27
C ILE A 173 -17.90 -10.92 8.97
N ALA A 174 -16.60 -10.73 8.95
CA ALA A 174 -15.87 -10.21 7.80
C ALA A 174 -14.75 -11.18 7.39
N THR A 175 -14.65 -11.50 6.10
CA THR A 175 -13.45 -12.13 5.54
C THR A 175 -12.55 -11.05 4.96
N LEU A 176 -11.38 -10.86 5.53
CA LEU A 176 -10.38 -9.87 5.17
C LEU A 176 -9.50 -10.38 4.03
N GLN A 177 -9.15 -9.48 3.11
CA GLN A 177 -8.08 -9.67 2.13
C GLN A 177 -6.79 -9.06 2.67
N LEU A 178 -5.85 -9.92 3.05
CA LEU A 178 -4.46 -9.52 3.30
C LEU A 178 -3.65 -9.74 2.02
N ASP A 179 -2.39 -9.32 2.03
CA ASP A 179 -1.57 -9.39 0.81
C ASP A 179 -1.26 -10.84 0.42
N ALA A 180 -0.90 -11.68 1.40
CA ALA A 180 -0.54 -13.07 1.22
C ALA A 180 -1.45 -14.04 2.01
N ALA A 181 -2.58 -13.55 2.54
CA ALA A 181 -3.51 -14.36 3.33
C ALA A 181 -4.96 -13.85 3.22
N THR A 182 -5.89 -14.69 3.67
CA THR A 182 -7.25 -14.29 4.02
C THR A 182 -7.50 -14.59 5.49
N GLU A 183 -8.31 -13.78 6.16
CA GLU A 183 -8.60 -13.95 7.58
C GLU A 183 -10.09 -13.70 7.83
N THR A 184 -10.72 -14.51 8.68
CA THR A 184 -12.12 -14.32 9.09
C THR A 184 -12.17 -13.79 10.51
N VAL A 185 -12.86 -12.65 10.69
CA VAL A 185 -12.99 -11.95 11.96
C VAL A 185 -14.45 -11.62 12.27
N GLY A 186 -14.80 -11.67 13.55
CA GLY A 186 -16.04 -11.14 14.10
C GLY A 186 -15.81 -9.72 14.63
N LEU A 187 -16.79 -8.85 14.38
CA LEU A 187 -16.73 -7.44 14.71
C LEU A 187 -17.98 -7.04 15.49
N THR A 188 -17.80 -6.48 16.68
CA THR A 188 -18.89 -5.91 17.47
C THR A 188 -19.24 -4.51 16.98
N LEU A 189 -20.53 -4.23 16.77
CA LEU A 189 -21.01 -2.88 16.43
C LEU A 189 -21.20 -2.01 17.69
N PRO A 190 -20.96 -0.69 17.65
CA PRO A 190 -20.58 0.07 16.46
C PRO A 190 -19.10 -0.09 16.06
N ALA A 191 -18.80 0.02 14.77
CA ALA A 191 -17.45 -0.22 14.26
C ALA A 191 -17.07 0.61 13.03
N VAL A 192 -15.76 0.64 12.73
CA VAL A 192 -15.23 1.14 11.46
C VAL A 192 -14.63 -0.01 10.66
N LEU A 193 -14.86 -0.07 9.36
CA LEU A 193 -14.37 -1.16 8.52
C LEU A 193 -13.92 -0.68 7.14
N ALA A 194 -12.76 -1.15 6.69
CA ALA A 194 -12.30 -0.91 5.32
C ALA A 194 -12.82 -1.99 4.37
N VAL A 195 -13.17 -1.60 3.14
CA VAL A 195 -13.69 -2.49 2.10
C VAL A 195 -12.62 -2.80 1.04
N ALA A 196 -12.49 -4.09 0.69
CA ALA A 196 -11.53 -4.57 -0.30
C ALA A 196 -11.98 -4.33 -1.75
N GLU A 197 -11.01 -4.41 -2.68
CA GLU A 197 -11.21 -4.25 -4.12
C GLU A 197 -12.30 -5.21 -4.63
N ARG A 198 -12.17 -6.47 -4.24
CA ARG A 198 -13.00 -7.55 -4.77
C ARG A 198 -14.28 -7.75 -3.98
N SER A 199 -14.63 -6.82 -3.09
CA SER A 199 -15.78 -7.00 -2.22
C SER A 199 -17.08 -6.98 -2.99
N CYS A 200 -17.29 -6.00 -3.86
CA CYS A 200 -18.53 -5.80 -4.61
C CYS A 200 -18.29 -4.99 -5.89
N PRO A 201 -19.25 -4.95 -6.82
CA PRO A 201 -19.26 -3.98 -7.90
C PRO A 201 -19.20 -2.53 -7.36
N PRO A 202 -18.43 -1.64 -7.99
CA PRO A 202 -18.32 -0.26 -7.52
C PRO A 202 -19.62 0.52 -7.77
N ALA A 203 -20.04 1.32 -6.79
CA ALA A 203 -21.07 2.34 -6.98
C ALA A 203 -20.62 3.33 -8.06
N LYS A 204 -21.27 3.32 -9.22
CA LYS A 204 -20.96 4.22 -10.33
C LYS A 204 -22.25 4.63 -11.04
N ALA A 205 -22.50 5.93 -11.08
CA ALA A 205 -23.64 6.52 -11.78
C ALA A 205 -23.15 7.62 -12.73
N ALA A 206 -23.72 7.66 -13.93
CA ALA A 206 -23.42 8.69 -14.90
C ALA A 206 -23.93 10.07 -14.42
N PRO A 207 -23.24 11.18 -14.72
CA PRO A 207 -23.59 12.51 -14.20
C PRO A 207 -25.00 13.00 -14.51
N ASP A 208 -25.60 12.56 -15.62
CA ASP A 208 -26.98 12.84 -16.00
C ASP A 208 -28.02 12.26 -15.04
N ARG A 209 -27.63 11.29 -14.20
CA ARG A 209 -28.48 10.65 -13.18
C ARG A 209 -28.29 11.23 -11.78
N TRP A 210 -27.38 12.19 -11.62
CA TRP A 210 -27.08 12.76 -10.32
C TRP A 210 -28.26 13.61 -9.81
N PRO A 211 -28.66 13.45 -8.53
CA PRO A 211 -29.74 14.25 -7.98
C PRO A 211 -29.32 15.71 -7.76
N ASP A 212 -30.31 16.57 -7.54
CA ASP A 212 -30.11 17.93 -7.03
C ASP A 212 -29.27 17.91 -5.74
N PRO A 213 -28.38 18.89 -5.48
CA PRO A 213 -27.58 18.98 -4.26
C PRO A 213 -28.36 19.20 -2.95
N ALA A 214 -29.67 19.48 -2.96
CA ALA A 214 -30.49 19.69 -1.75
C ALA A 214 -30.33 18.66 -0.59
N PRO A 215 -30.17 17.32 -0.81
CA PRO A 215 -29.95 16.35 0.27
C PRO A 215 -28.51 16.38 0.84
N ILE A 216 -27.62 17.22 0.31
CA ILE A 216 -26.25 17.39 0.80
C ILE A 216 -26.20 18.51 1.83
N ARG A 217 -25.96 18.14 3.09
CA ARG A 217 -25.66 19.11 4.15
C ARG A 217 -24.20 19.53 4.10
N THR A 218 -23.90 20.77 4.44
CA THR A 218 -22.50 21.25 4.57
C THR A 218 -22.20 21.66 6.00
N LEU A 219 -21.05 21.22 6.52
CA LEU A 219 -20.51 21.63 7.82
C LEU A 219 -19.16 22.33 7.62
N GLY A 220 -19.05 23.54 8.17
CA GLY A 220 -17.80 24.28 8.34
C GLY A 220 -17.06 23.83 9.60
N ALA A 221 -15.82 24.29 9.76
CA ALA A 221 -14.97 23.93 10.90
C ALA A 221 -15.52 24.46 12.23
N ASP A 222 -16.28 25.56 12.20
CA ASP A 222 -16.96 26.18 13.33
C ASP A 222 -18.01 25.26 14.00
N ARG A 223 -18.56 24.32 13.24
CA ARG A 223 -19.62 23.39 13.69
C ARG A 223 -19.09 22.01 14.07
N LEU A 224 -17.79 21.76 13.92
CA LEU A 224 -17.16 20.54 14.38
C LEU A 224 -16.87 20.69 15.88
N ALA A 225 -17.62 19.96 16.71
CA ALA A 225 -17.49 20.07 18.17
C ALA A 225 -16.09 19.68 18.67
N GLY A 226 -15.55 20.48 19.60
CA GLY A 226 -14.18 20.38 20.07
C GLY A 226 -13.25 21.05 19.05
N SER A 227 -12.60 22.13 19.46
CA SER A 227 -11.52 22.77 18.69
C SER A 227 -10.66 21.70 18.06
N VAL A 228 -10.67 21.54 16.74
CA VAL A 228 -9.68 20.70 16.04
C VAL A 228 -8.33 21.28 16.43
N PRO A 229 -7.57 20.69 17.37
CA PRO A 229 -6.41 21.37 17.94
C PRO A 229 -5.37 21.45 16.83
N GLY A 230 -5.05 22.67 16.41
CA GLY A 230 -4.12 22.96 15.32
C GLY A 230 -4.66 22.57 13.94
N THR A 231 -5.14 23.55 13.17
CA THR A 231 -5.25 23.44 11.70
C THR A 231 -3.87 23.35 11.03
N ALA A 232 -2.79 23.60 11.78
CA ALA A 232 -1.42 23.44 11.34
C ALA A 232 -1.09 21.95 11.19
N SER A 233 -1.14 21.48 9.94
CA SER A 233 -0.75 20.14 9.52
C SER A 233 0.63 19.74 10.08
N PRO A 234 0.72 18.65 10.85
CA PRO A 234 2.00 18.09 11.30
C PRO A 234 2.96 17.67 10.18
N THR A 235 2.43 17.46 8.97
CA THR A 235 3.21 17.08 7.78
C THR A 235 3.00 18.06 6.64
N ARG A 236 3.96 18.19 5.74
CA ARG A 236 3.85 19.08 4.56
C ARG A 236 4.36 18.42 3.30
N VAL A 237 3.95 18.94 2.14
CA VAL A 237 4.52 18.61 0.83
C VAL A 237 5.57 19.66 0.51
N ASP A 238 6.83 19.26 0.40
CA ASP A 238 7.97 20.15 0.10
C ASP A 238 8.07 20.43 -1.41
N ARG A 239 7.94 19.40 -2.26
CA ARG A 239 8.01 19.55 -3.73
C ARG A 239 7.36 18.38 -4.48
N VAL A 240 7.08 18.58 -5.77
CA VAL A 240 6.69 17.50 -6.71
C VAL A 240 7.86 17.17 -7.62
N LEU A 241 8.20 15.89 -7.69
CA LEU A 241 9.22 15.30 -8.53
C LEU A 241 8.55 14.58 -9.69
N ARG A 242 9.12 14.69 -10.90
CA ARG A 242 8.75 13.82 -12.02
C ARG A 242 9.64 12.58 -11.95
N GLY A 243 9.04 11.41 -11.76
CA GLY A 243 9.74 10.13 -11.71
C GLY A 243 10.00 9.56 -13.11
N GLY A 244 10.88 8.55 -13.20
CA GLY A 244 11.10 7.75 -14.40
C GLY A 244 12.57 7.65 -14.83
N THR A 245 13.08 6.43 -14.94
CA THR A 245 14.31 6.08 -15.65
C THR A 245 14.00 5.96 -17.14
N ALA A 246 14.72 6.76 -17.94
CA ALA A 246 14.65 6.64 -19.39
C ALA A 246 15.35 5.35 -19.83
N ARG A 247 14.58 4.36 -20.28
CA ARG A 247 15.10 3.17 -20.97
C ARG A 247 15.25 3.45 -22.47
N ARG A 248 16.19 2.78 -23.12
CA ARG A 248 16.40 2.83 -24.58
C ARG A 248 16.02 1.48 -25.16
N PRO A 249 14.77 1.29 -25.61
CA PRO A 249 14.29 -0.01 -26.05
C PRO A 249 14.94 -0.44 -27.37
N VAL A 250 15.25 -1.74 -27.48
CA VAL A 250 15.57 -2.41 -28.74
C VAL A 250 14.36 -3.22 -29.16
N ILE A 251 13.61 -2.74 -30.15
CA ILE A 251 12.44 -3.45 -30.70
C ILE A 251 12.91 -4.42 -31.77
N LEU A 252 12.58 -5.70 -31.59
CA LEU A 252 12.99 -6.78 -32.47
C LEU A 252 11.96 -6.99 -33.58
N THR A 253 12.48 -7.38 -34.75
CA THR A 253 11.70 -7.66 -35.95
C THR A 253 12.09 -9.02 -36.50
N GLY A 254 11.23 -9.63 -37.32
CA GLY A 254 11.42 -10.96 -37.89
C GLY A 254 10.40 -11.96 -37.34
N SER A 255 10.61 -13.24 -37.61
CA SER A 255 9.76 -14.31 -37.06
C SER A 255 9.85 -14.39 -35.52
N PRO A 256 8.82 -14.92 -34.82
CA PRO A 256 8.87 -15.09 -33.36
C PRO A 256 10.11 -15.85 -32.87
N ALA A 257 10.58 -16.85 -33.63
CA ALA A 257 11.79 -17.61 -33.31
C ALA A 257 13.07 -16.77 -33.40
N GLU A 258 13.21 -15.94 -34.44
CA GLU A 258 14.35 -15.04 -34.61
C GLU A 258 14.36 -13.94 -33.55
N GLN A 259 13.19 -13.36 -33.27
CA GLN A 259 13.02 -12.36 -32.21
C GLN A 259 13.38 -12.97 -30.84
N ALA A 260 12.89 -14.16 -30.51
CA ALA A 260 13.20 -14.84 -29.25
C ALA A 260 14.69 -15.14 -29.09
N ALA A 261 15.35 -15.65 -30.13
CA ALA A 261 16.80 -15.93 -30.10
C ALA A 261 17.61 -14.65 -29.83
N ARG A 262 17.32 -13.57 -30.58
CA ARG A 262 17.99 -12.27 -30.41
C ARG A 262 17.71 -11.65 -29.04
N ALA A 263 16.48 -11.80 -28.52
CA ALA A 263 16.13 -11.33 -27.19
C ALA A 263 16.97 -12.02 -26.11
N VAL A 264 17.12 -13.34 -26.17
CA VAL A 264 17.94 -14.10 -25.22
C VAL A 264 19.41 -13.67 -25.30
N ASP A 265 19.97 -13.50 -26.50
CA ASP A 265 21.35 -13.01 -26.65
C ASP A 265 21.54 -11.62 -26.00
N LEU A 266 20.58 -10.71 -26.18
CA LEU A 266 20.60 -9.37 -25.56
C LEU A 266 20.43 -9.42 -24.04
N VAL A 267 19.57 -10.31 -23.53
CA VAL A 267 19.42 -10.54 -22.09
C VAL A 267 20.74 -11.06 -21.51
N THR A 268 21.33 -12.10 -22.10
CA THR A 268 22.61 -12.68 -21.64
C THR A 268 23.76 -11.68 -21.70
N ALA A 269 23.84 -10.87 -22.76
CA ALA A 269 24.85 -9.81 -22.89
C ALA A 269 24.68 -8.67 -21.86
N ARG A 270 23.47 -8.49 -21.32
CA ARG A 270 23.20 -7.54 -20.23
C ARG A 270 23.43 -8.16 -18.85
N SER A 271 23.19 -9.46 -18.69
CA SER A 271 23.37 -10.18 -17.43
C SER A 271 24.83 -10.49 -17.09
N THR A 272 25.74 -10.39 -18.05
CA THR A 272 27.19 -10.48 -17.80
C THR A 272 27.65 -9.25 -17.01
N PRO A 273 28.37 -9.40 -15.87
CA PRO A 273 28.75 -8.26 -15.05
C PRO A 273 29.61 -7.28 -15.86
N ARG A 274 29.06 -6.10 -16.16
CA ARG A 274 29.92 -4.94 -16.42
C ARG A 274 30.54 -4.57 -15.09
N GLU A 275 31.87 -4.69 -14.98
CA GLU A 275 32.62 -4.10 -13.86
C GLU A 275 32.10 -2.67 -13.62
N GLY A 276 31.57 -2.43 -12.42
CA GLY A 276 31.22 -1.09 -11.95
C GLY A 276 29.75 -0.66 -11.91
N ARG A 277 28.73 -1.55 -11.92
CA ARG A 277 27.32 -1.09 -11.83
C ARG A 277 26.38 -1.69 -10.78
N ALA A 278 26.71 -2.83 -10.16
CA ALA A 278 26.04 -3.21 -8.91
C ALA A 278 26.82 -2.60 -7.75
N ALA A 279 26.34 -1.48 -7.19
CA ALA A 279 26.88 -1.03 -5.91
C ALA A 279 26.68 -2.18 -4.91
N ALA A 280 27.77 -2.66 -4.30
CA ALA A 280 27.67 -3.68 -3.27
C ALA A 280 26.64 -3.22 -2.21
N PRO A 281 25.74 -4.11 -1.75
CA PRO A 281 24.74 -3.74 -0.77
C PRO A 281 25.42 -3.10 0.45
N ARG A 282 24.97 -1.89 0.80
CA ARG A 282 25.57 -1.12 1.90
C ARG A 282 25.35 -1.87 3.22
N VAL A 283 26.44 -2.07 3.98
CA VAL A 283 26.41 -2.64 5.33
C VAL A 283 26.38 -1.49 6.34
N HIS A 284 25.42 -1.53 7.27
CA HIS A 284 25.35 -0.59 8.38
C HIS A 284 25.99 -1.20 9.64
N ALA A 285 26.84 -0.45 10.32
CA ALA A 285 27.49 -0.90 11.55
C ALA A 285 26.49 -0.90 12.72
N ALA A 286 26.77 -1.75 13.72
CA ALA A 286 26.04 -1.75 14.98
C ALA A 286 26.18 -0.44 15.74
N ALA A 287 25.11 -0.04 16.44
CA ALA A 287 25.23 0.99 17.46
C ALA A 287 26.18 0.50 18.58
N GLN A 288 27.00 1.41 19.11
CA GLN A 288 27.92 1.11 20.22
C GLN A 288 27.20 1.06 21.59
N GLY A 289 25.88 1.27 21.60
CA GLY A 289 25.00 1.26 22.77
C GLY A 289 23.63 1.88 22.42
N LEU A 290 22.70 1.87 23.37
CA LEU A 290 21.33 2.42 23.20
C LEU A 290 21.23 3.91 23.61
N ALA A 291 22.29 4.66 23.36
CA ALA A 291 22.29 6.12 23.55
C ALA A 291 21.87 6.83 22.26
N GLY A 292 21.48 8.10 22.35
CA GLY A 292 21.13 8.92 21.20
C GLY A 292 19.71 8.68 20.65
N PRO A 293 19.41 9.21 19.46
CA PRO A 293 18.06 9.16 18.89
C PRO A 293 17.60 7.71 18.59
N ALA A 294 16.46 7.31 19.13
CA ALA A 294 15.85 6.02 18.81
C ALA A 294 15.03 6.10 17.50
N VAL A 295 15.18 5.09 16.65
CA VAL A 295 14.29 4.84 15.49
C VAL A 295 13.58 3.51 15.74
N LEU A 296 12.25 3.54 15.87
CA LEU A 296 11.45 2.33 16.03
C LEU A 296 11.10 1.77 14.65
N ALA A 297 11.32 0.48 14.44
CA ALA A 297 10.85 -0.27 13.27
C ALA A 297 9.74 -1.22 13.70
N VAL A 298 8.50 -0.88 13.39
CA VAL A 298 7.28 -1.57 13.83
C VAL A 298 6.73 -2.45 12.71
N THR A 299 6.59 -3.75 12.97
CA THR A 299 5.98 -4.68 12.01
C THR A 299 5.17 -5.77 12.71
N GLY A 300 4.00 -6.08 12.15
CA GLY A 300 3.17 -7.21 12.59
C GLY A 300 3.66 -8.56 12.10
N SER A 301 4.63 -8.58 11.18
CA SER A 301 5.19 -9.80 10.59
C SER A 301 6.64 -9.52 10.13
N PRO A 302 7.66 -9.96 10.89
CA PRO A 302 9.06 -9.78 10.51
C PRO A 302 9.41 -10.37 9.14
N GLY A 303 8.67 -11.41 8.73
CA GLY A 303 8.84 -12.08 7.44
C GLY A 303 8.17 -11.38 6.26
N ASP A 304 7.39 -10.31 6.47
CA ASP A 304 6.70 -9.58 5.40
C ASP A 304 7.41 -8.25 5.12
N GLY A 305 8.59 -8.30 4.49
CA GLY A 305 9.41 -7.12 4.20
C GLY A 305 10.11 -6.49 5.42
N GLY A 306 10.14 -7.18 6.56
CA GLY A 306 10.78 -6.69 7.80
C GLY A 306 12.28 -6.45 7.66
N ARG A 307 12.97 -7.24 6.82
CA ARG A 307 14.39 -7.02 6.49
C ARG A 307 14.64 -5.65 5.85
N ALA A 308 13.84 -5.29 4.85
CA ALA A 308 13.96 -4.02 4.15
C ALA A 308 13.65 -2.84 5.09
N LEU A 309 12.61 -2.98 5.91
CA LEU A 309 12.25 -2.00 6.93
C LEU A 309 13.37 -1.76 7.95
N LEU A 310 13.95 -2.83 8.51
CA LEU A 310 15.04 -2.73 9.49
C LEU A 310 16.32 -2.16 8.88
N GLY A 311 16.65 -2.55 7.64
CA GLY A 311 17.78 -1.99 6.93
C GLY A 311 17.65 -0.48 6.70
N GLU A 312 16.45 -0.01 6.34
CA GLU A 312 16.17 1.42 6.17
C GLU A 312 16.19 2.17 7.50
N ALA A 313 15.61 1.59 8.57
CA ALA A 313 15.69 2.14 9.91
C ALA A 313 17.13 2.28 10.40
N ALA A 314 17.99 1.30 10.12
CA ALA A 314 19.41 1.34 10.47
C ALA A 314 20.19 2.41 9.68
N GLU A 315 19.85 2.65 8.41
CA GLU A 315 20.44 3.78 7.66
C GLU A 315 20.10 5.12 8.33
N ILE A 316 18.83 5.32 8.65
CA ILE A 316 18.33 6.55 9.28
C ILE A 316 18.99 6.73 10.65
N ALA A 317 18.95 5.70 11.50
CA ALA A 317 19.56 5.73 12.82
C ALA A 317 21.07 6.01 12.75
N GLY A 318 21.80 5.37 11.84
CA GLY A 318 23.24 5.58 11.67
C GLY A 318 23.60 7.02 11.30
N ARG A 319 22.80 7.69 10.45
CA ARG A 319 22.98 9.11 10.11
C ARG A 319 22.69 10.06 11.29
N LEU A 320 21.90 9.61 12.26
CA LEU A 320 21.58 10.35 13.48
C LEU A 320 22.53 10.03 14.64
N ALA A 321 23.51 9.15 14.43
CA ALA A 321 24.29 8.52 15.51
C ALA A 321 23.39 7.93 16.62
N GLY A 322 22.30 7.30 16.20
CA GLY A 322 21.27 6.70 17.04
C GLY A 322 21.28 5.16 17.00
N HIS A 323 20.15 4.57 17.38
CA HIS A 323 19.96 3.12 17.44
C HIS A 323 18.56 2.70 16.97
N VAL A 324 18.41 1.44 16.56
CA VAL A 324 17.14 0.87 16.10
C VAL A 324 16.51 -0.01 17.17
N VAL A 325 15.23 0.20 17.45
CA VAL A 325 14.40 -0.72 18.24
C VAL A 325 13.39 -1.42 17.33
N ALA A 326 13.51 -2.73 17.17
CA ALA A 326 12.54 -3.53 16.43
C ALA A 326 11.32 -3.82 17.31
N VAL A 327 10.13 -3.42 16.87
CA VAL A 327 8.86 -3.68 17.56
C VAL A 327 8.08 -4.71 16.78
N THR A 328 8.07 -5.97 17.22
CA THR A 328 7.59 -7.11 16.43
C THR A 328 6.95 -8.18 17.30
N PRO A 329 6.14 -9.12 16.78
CA PRO A 329 5.90 -10.39 17.45
C PRO A 329 7.22 -11.12 17.76
N PRO A 330 7.27 -12.05 18.74
CA PRO A 330 8.49 -12.77 19.08
C PRO A 330 9.16 -13.41 17.85
N ALA A 331 10.44 -13.08 17.64
CA ALA A 331 11.26 -13.58 16.54
C ALA A 331 12.72 -13.75 16.99
N ASP A 332 13.55 -14.35 16.13
CA ASP A 332 14.99 -14.58 16.40
C ASP A 332 15.76 -13.26 16.54
N PRO A 333 16.30 -12.93 17.72
CA PRO A 333 17.03 -11.68 17.94
C PRO A 333 18.30 -11.57 17.10
N GLY A 334 18.98 -12.69 16.82
CA GLY A 334 20.18 -12.72 15.98
C GLY A 334 19.87 -12.33 14.55
N LEU A 335 18.75 -12.83 14.01
CA LEU A 335 18.28 -12.50 12.67
C LEU A 335 17.86 -11.03 12.54
N LEU A 336 17.03 -10.54 13.46
CA LEU A 336 16.60 -9.13 13.47
C LEU A 336 17.80 -8.19 13.67
N GLY A 337 18.73 -8.60 14.53
CA GLY A 337 20.01 -7.93 14.73
C GLY A 337 20.77 -7.81 13.41
N ALA A 338 20.97 -8.93 12.70
CA ALA A 338 21.65 -8.95 11.41
C ALA A 338 20.99 -8.06 10.35
N TRP A 339 19.67 -7.82 10.44
CA TRP A 339 18.94 -6.93 9.54
C TRP A 339 19.01 -5.45 9.93
N GLY A 340 19.38 -5.12 11.18
CA GLY A 340 19.59 -3.73 11.59
C GLY A 340 19.14 -3.37 13.01
N ALA A 341 18.44 -4.26 13.72
CA ALA A 341 17.92 -3.97 15.06
C ALA A 341 19.03 -3.95 16.13
N ASP A 342 19.09 -2.92 16.98
CA ASP A 342 20.03 -2.85 18.12
C ASP A 342 19.37 -3.26 19.44
N ALA A 343 18.04 -3.28 19.50
CA ALA A 343 17.22 -3.82 20.57
C ALA A 343 15.85 -4.28 20.04
N MET A 344 15.11 -5.05 20.84
CA MET A 344 13.78 -5.54 20.50
C MET A 344 12.76 -5.20 21.59
N LEU A 345 11.55 -4.87 21.13
CA LEU A 345 10.33 -4.84 21.92
C LEU A 345 9.36 -5.86 21.32
N HIS A 346 9.29 -7.04 21.92
CA HIS A 346 8.40 -8.11 21.48
C HIS A 346 6.97 -7.85 21.92
N LEU A 347 6.02 -7.94 20.99
CA LEU A 347 4.59 -7.77 21.27
C LEU A 347 4.00 -9.07 21.82
N GLY A 348 3.37 -9.03 23.00
CA GLY A 348 2.70 -10.19 23.60
C GLY A 348 1.42 -10.64 22.88
N GLY A 349 0.90 -9.82 21.95
CA GLY A 349 -0.33 -10.04 21.20
C GLY A 349 -0.31 -9.33 19.85
N ALA A 350 -1.22 -9.74 18.96
CA ALA A 350 -1.23 -9.32 17.57
C ALA A 350 -2.35 -8.32 17.21
N ASP A 351 -3.22 -7.96 18.14
CA ASP A 351 -4.35 -7.09 17.82
C ASP A 351 -3.90 -5.63 17.67
N PRO A 352 -4.17 -4.96 16.53
CA PRO A 352 -3.61 -3.64 16.24
C PRO A 352 -4.00 -2.55 17.25
N ARG A 353 -5.24 -2.57 17.76
CA ARG A 353 -5.75 -1.55 18.67
C ARG A 353 -5.05 -1.62 20.05
N PRO A 354 -5.02 -2.77 20.74
CA PRO A 354 -4.19 -2.94 21.94
C PRO A 354 -2.70 -2.66 21.71
N ALA A 355 -2.13 -3.12 20.58
CA ALA A 355 -0.71 -2.91 20.27
C ALA A 355 -0.36 -1.41 20.16
N ALA A 356 -1.17 -0.62 19.46
CA ALA A 356 -0.97 0.82 19.33
C ALA A 356 -1.07 1.54 20.69
N ALA A 357 -2.02 1.14 21.53
CA ALA A 357 -2.20 1.74 22.87
C ALA A 357 -1.02 1.41 23.79
N ALA A 358 -0.59 0.15 23.82
CA ALA A 358 0.57 -0.29 24.61
C ALA A 358 1.86 0.39 24.14
N LEU A 359 2.07 0.50 22.83
CA LEU A 359 3.24 1.18 22.27
C LEU A 359 3.23 2.68 22.59
N ALA A 360 2.07 3.33 22.54
CA ALA A 360 1.94 4.74 22.94
C ALA A 360 2.27 4.97 24.42
N GLU A 361 1.90 4.04 25.31
CA GLU A 361 2.28 4.08 26.71
C GLU A 361 3.78 3.82 26.92
N TRP A 362 4.34 2.85 26.20
CA TRP A 362 5.79 2.60 26.23
C TRP A 362 6.58 3.84 25.79
N ILE A 363 6.21 4.47 24.66
CA ILE A 363 6.86 5.68 24.15
C ILE A 363 6.78 6.84 25.16
N ARG A 364 5.65 7.00 25.86
CA ARG A 364 5.49 8.05 26.89
C ARG A 364 6.35 7.83 28.13
N ARG A 365 6.74 6.58 28.42
CA ARG A 365 7.63 6.22 29.53
C ARG A 365 9.12 6.28 29.16
N CYS A 366 9.46 6.37 27.87
CA CYS A 366 10.85 6.50 27.45
C CYS A 366 11.48 7.79 27.99
N PRO A 367 12.76 7.78 28.39
CA PRO A 367 13.46 8.99 28.85
C PRO A 367 13.48 10.13 27.82
N SER A 368 13.38 9.78 26.54
CA SER A 368 13.31 10.71 25.43
C SER A 368 12.37 10.14 24.37
N THR A 369 11.58 11.01 23.74
CA THR A 369 10.71 10.62 22.63
C THR A 369 11.55 10.07 21.47
N PRO A 370 11.19 8.91 20.89
CA PRO A 370 11.85 8.42 19.70
C PRO A 370 11.84 9.44 18.56
N TRP A 371 12.91 9.48 17.79
CA TRP A 371 13.03 10.43 16.68
C TRP A 371 12.06 10.08 15.54
N ALA A 372 11.94 8.79 15.23
CA ALA A 372 10.98 8.28 14.26
C ALA A 372 10.37 6.94 14.66
N VAL A 373 9.17 6.68 14.14
CA VAL A 373 8.50 5.38 14.18
C VAL A 373 8.17 5.00 12.74
N LEU A 374 8.85 3.99 12.23
CA LEU A 374 8.74 3.50 10.87
C LEU A 374 8.02 2.16 10.87
N GLY A 375 7.06 1.98 9.99
CA GLY A 375 6.40 0.68 9.79
C GLY A 375 6.35 0.32 8.32
N GLY A 376 6.03 -0.94 8.02
CA GLY A 376 5.67 -1.33 6.67
C GLY A 376 4.35 -0.69 6.23
N ALA A 377 4.01 -0.87 4.95
CA ALA A 377 2.74 -0.46 4.38
C ALA A 377 1.71 -1.62 4.35
N THR A 378 1.88 -2.63 5.20
CA THR A 378 0.91 -3.74 5.35
C THR A 378 -0.37 -3.25 6.05
N PRO A 379 -1.50 -3.98 5.95
CA PRO A 379 -2.73 -3.61 6.65
C PRO A 379 -2.55 -3.41 8.16
N TRP A 380 -1.82 -4.33 8.82
CA TRP A 380 -1.56 -4.27 10.25
C TRP A 380 -0.71 -3.05 10.62
N ASP A 381 0.41 -2.83 9.92
CA ASP A 381 1.34 -1.73 10.23
C ASP A 381 0.65 -0.38 10.06
N ARG A 382 -0.14 -0.23 8.98
CA ARG A 382 -0.93 0.98 8.71
C ARG A 382 -1.92 1.27 9.82
N GLU A 383 -2.61 0.26 10.34
CA GLU A 383 -3.54 0.45 11.45
C GLU A 383 -2.80 0.86 12.74
N VAL A 384 -1.77 0.12 13.14
CA VAL A 384 -1.02 0.39 14.37
C VAL A 384 -0.44 1.79 14.36
N LEU A 385 0.24 2.19 13.28
CA LEU A 385 0.86 3.52 13.18
C LEU A 385 -0.18 4.64 13.08
N ALA A 386 -1.32 4.40 12.42
CA ALA A 386 -2.41 5.36 12.35
C ALA A 386 -3.05 5.61 13.72
N ARG A 387 -3.29 4.54 14.50
CA ARG A 387 -3.79 4.66 15.88
C ARG A 387 -2.76 5.31 16.79
N LEU A 388 -1.49 4.92 16.66
CA LEU A 388 -0.37 5.51 17.41
C LEU A 388 -0.27 7.02 17.17
N ALA A 389 -0.40 7.45 15.92
CA ALA A 389 -0.42 8.87 15.54
C ALA A 389 -1.55 9.64 16.24
N VAL A 390 -2.73 9.04 16.42
CA VAL A 390 -3.83 9.63 17.20
C VAL A 390 -3.47 9.70 18.68
N HIS A 391 -2.94 8.61 19.27
CA HIS A 391 -2.56 8.57 20.69
C HIS A 391 -1.47 9.58 21.06
N LEU A 392 -0.55 9.88 20.13
CA LEU A 392 0.58 10.79 20.35
C LEU A 392 0.37 12.19 19.77
N ASP A 393 -0.79 12.46 19.15
CA ASP A 393 -1.06 13.70 18.39
C ASP A 393 0.04 14.04 17.37
N ALA A 394 0.53 13.02 16.66
CA ALA A 394 1.66 13.09 15.74
C ALA A 394 1.25 12.96 14.27
N GLY A 395 2.05 13.56 13.38
CA GLY A 395 1.87 13.42 11.93
C GLY A 395 2.24 12.04 11.43
N LEU A 396 1.56 11.58 10.37
CA LEU A 396 1.85 10.31 9.69
C LEU A 396 2.13 10.54 8.20
N LEU A 397 3.37 10.22 7.79
CA LEU A 397 3.74 10.10 6.38
C LEU A 397 3.30 8.72 5.87
N SER A 398 2.34 8.67 4.94
CA SER A 398 1.77 7.40 4.48
C SER A 398 2.39 6.89 3.19
N ASP A 399 2.66 5.58 3.16
CA ASP A 399 3.00 4.79 1.97
C ASP A 399 4.20 5.31 1.17
N LEU A 400 5.28 5.69 1.87
CA LEU A 400 6.47 6.23 1.24
C LEU A 400 7.23 5.15 0.45
N THR A 401 7.67 5.50 -0.76
CA THR A 401 8.52 4.65 -1.60
C THR A 401 10.01 4.84 -1.33
N ALA A 402 10.37 5.92 -0.64
CA ALA A 402 11.72 6.22 -0.18
C ALA A 402 11.66 7.11 1.07
N ALA A 403 12.67 7.00 1.93
CA ALA A 403 12.85 7.86 3.10
C ALA A 403 14.29 8.38 3.15
N ALA A 404 14.47 9.57 3.74
CA ALA A 404 15.78 10.16 3.96
C ALA A 404 15.74 11.16 5.12
N ILE A 405 16.92 11.58 5.57
CA ILE A 405 17.09 12.70 6.48
C ILE A 405 17.50 13.94 5.70
N GLN A 406 16.81 15.05 5.92
CA GLN A 406 17.23 16.39 5.51
C GLN A 406 17.35 17.29 6.73
N LEU A 407 18.10 18.39 6.60
CA LEU A 407 18.12 19.43 7.63
C LEU A 407 17.04 20.45 7.33
N ASP A 408 16.32 20.91 8.35
CA ASP A 408 15.40 22.03 8.23
C ASP A 408 16.12 23.38 8.18
N GLY A 409 15.34 24.46 8.01
CA GLY A 409 15.89 25.82 7.94
C GLY A 409 16.64 26.26 9.22
N SER A 410 16.46 25.53 10.33
CA SER A 410 17.18 25.72 11.59
C SER A 410 18.36 24.76 11.78
N GLY A 411 18.64 23.89 10.80
CA GLY A 411 19.70 22.89 10.87
C GLY A 411 19.33 21.62 11.63
N ARG A 412 18.06 21.41 12.00
CA ARG A 412 17.61 20.20 12.70
C ARG A 412 17.28 19.07 11.72
N PRO A 413 17.62 17.82 12.03
CA PRO A 413 17.30 16.70 11.16
C PRO A 413 15.80 16.41 11.17
N ARG A 414 15.23 16.27 9.98
CA ARG A 414 13.84 15.89 9.73
C ARG A 414 13.76 14.72 8.75
N LEU A 415 12.71 13.92 8.91
CA LEU A 415 12.35 12.83 8.03
C LEU A 415 11.65 13.42 6.81
N VAL A 416 12.20 13.10 5.65
CA VAL A 416 11.57 13.35 4.36
C VAL A 416 11.33 12.02 3.67
N GLY A 417 10.30 11.96 2.84
CA GLY A 417 10.03 10.79 2.04
C GLY A 417 9.33 11.11 0.74
N HIS A 418 9.37 10.17 -0.18
CA HIS A 418 8.70 10.28 -1.47
C HIS A 418 7.45 9.41 -1.45
N LYS A 419 6.32 9.97 -1.87
CA LYS A 419 5.07 9.22 -2.06
C LYS A 419 4.52 9.45 -3.47
N PRO A 420 3.85 8.48 -4.09
CA PRO A 420 3.12 8.69 -5.34
C PRO A 420 2.11 9.84 -5.21
N ALA A 421 2.01 10.69 -6.24
CA ALA A 421 1.06 11.81 -6.28
C ALA A 421 0.14 11.78 -7.53
N GLY A 422 0.15 10.67 -8.28
CA GLY A 422 -0.59 10.48 -9.53
C GLY A 422 0.15 11.01 -10.77
N GLY A 423 -0.21 10.53 -11.95
CA GLY A 423 0.37 11.02 -13.22
C GLY A 423 1.87 10.80 -13.37
N GLY A 424 2.42 9.73 -12.78
CA GLY A 424 3.85 9.45 -12.80
C GLY A 424 4.71 10.39 -11.94
N THR A 425 4.10 11.17 -11.04
CA THR A 425 4.82 12.08 -10.14
C THR A 425 4.95 11.52 -8.73
N LEU A 426 5.99 11.96 -8.04
CA LEU A 426 6.20 11.75 -6.61
C LEU A 426 6.09 13.08 -5.88
N ALA A 427 5.42 13.11 -4.73
CA ALA A 427 5.49 14.22 -3.79
C ALA A 427 6.56 13.92 -2.74
N GLU A 428 7.48 14.85 -2.53
CA GLU A 428 8.34 14.87 -1.35
C GLU A 428 7.54 15.42 -0.18
N VAL A 429 7.42 14.63 0.88
CA VAL A 429 6.70 14.98 2.11
C VAL A 429 7.64 14.96 3.30
N ALA A 430 7.40 15.84 4.25
CA ALA A 430 8.22 15.98 5.45
C ALA A 430 7.37 16.02 6.72
N SER A 431 7.95 15.53 7.81
CA SER A 431 7.44 15.74 9.17
C SER A 431 8.48 16.49 9.98
N ASP A 432 8.05 17.43 10.82
CA ASP A 432 8.94 18.21 11.69
C ASP A 432 8.65 17.99 13.18
N ARG A 433 7.64 17.17 13.50
CA ARG A 433 7.21 16.90 14.87
C ARG A 433 7.61 15.51 15.31
N LEU A 434 8.11 15.41 16.54
CA LEU A 434 8.47 14.14 17.16
C LEU A 434 7.24 13.48 17.83
N PRO A 435 7.13 12.14 17.80
CA PRO A 435 7.89 11.26 16.91
C PRO A 435 7.47 11.45 15.45
N GLN A 436 8.40 11.28 14.52
CA GLN A 436 8.10 11.34 13.09
C GLN A 436 7.63 9.96 12.63
N ILE A 437 6.32 9.81 12.41
CA ILE A 437 5.73 8.51 12.08
C ILE A 437 5.61 8.36 10.56
N ALA A 438 6.05 7.21 10.04
CA ALA A 438 5.95 6.91 8.62
C ALA A 438 5.64 5.43 8.34
N THR A 439 4.84 5.18 7.32
CA THR A 439 4.72 3.85 6.70
C THR A 439 5.49 3.82 5.39
N LEU A 440 6.27 2.76 5.19
CA LEU A 440 7.17 2.58 4.06
C LEU A 440 6.71 1.38 3.22
N ARG A 441 6.74 1.54 1.90
CA ARG A 441 6.56 0.45 0.96
C ARG A 441 7.85 -0.36 0.89
N THR A 442 7.92 -1.43 1.66
CA THR A 442 9.12 -2.26 1.85
C THR A 442 9.74 -2.72 0.53
N GLY A 443 8.95 -3.18 -0.44
CA GLY A 443 9.49 -3.58 -1.75
C GLY A 443 10.06 -2.44 -2.63
N SER A 444 9.83 -1.18 -2.28
CA SER A 444 10.50 -0.05 -2.95
C SER A 444 11.86 0.29 -2.33
N LEU A 445 12.13 -0.19 -1.11
CA LEU A 445 13.36 0.10 -0.38
C LEU A 445 14.54 -0.68 -0.98
N ALA A 446 15.76 -0.27 -0.62
CA ALA A 446 16.96 -0.96 -1.06
C ALA A 446 17.28 -2.13 -0.13
N ASP A 447 17.55 -3.30 -0.71
CA ASP A 447 18.08 -4.43 0.04
C ASP A 447 19.41 -4.07 0.70
N ARG A 448 19.54 -4.45 1.98
CA ARG A 448 20.76 -4.28 2.77
C ARG A 448 21.39 -5.62 3.08
N ALA A 449 22.72 -5.65 3.03
CA ALA A 449 23.47 -6.82 3.44
C ALA A 449 23.33 -7.02 4.95
N ALA A 450 23.32 -8.28 5.38
CA ALA A 450 23.33 -8.60 6.79
C ALA A 450 24.59 -8.02 7.45
N ARG A 451 24.42 -7.33 8.58
CA ARG A 451 25.54 -6.80 9.36
C ARG A 451 26.11 -7.85 10.30
N SER A 452 27.40 -7.77 10.57
CA SER A 452 27.99 -8.53 11.67
C SER A 452 27.51 -7.96 13.00
N LEU A 453 27.18 -8.86 13.92
CA LEU A 453 26.79 -8.48 15.28
C LEU A 453 28.01 -8.40 16.20
N PRO A 454 28.02 -7.45 17.17
CA PRO A 454 28.93 -7.53 18.31
C PRO A 454 28.75 -8.85 19.07
N ARG A 455 29.67 -9.20 19.98
CA ARG A 455 29.49 -10.39 20.84
C ARG A 455 28.23 -10.23 21.71
N GLY A 456 27.31 -11.18 21.60
CA GLY A 456 26.05 -11.23 22.36
C GLY A 456 24.82 -10.93 21.49
N GLU A 457 23.66 -11.44 21.90
CA GLU A 457 22.39 -11.12 21.25
C GLU A 457 21.89 -9.72 21.66
N PRO A 458 21.19 -9.00 20.77
CA PRO A 458 20.61 -7.71 21.14
C PRO A 458 19.54 -7.87 22.25
N PRO A 459 19.38 -6.88 23.15
CA PRO A 459 18.45 -6.98 24.28
C PRO A 459 16.99 -7.02 23.82
N VAL A 460 16.18 -7.80 24.55
CA VAL A 460 14.76 -8.01 24.27
C VAL A 460 13.91 -7.63 25.48
N GLU A 461 12.93 -6.74 25.28
CA GLU A 461 11.85 -6.43 26.23
C GLU A 461 10.53 -7.02 25.71
N LEU A 462 9.65 -7.48 26.60
CA LEU A 462 8.28 -7.89 26.25
C LEU A 462 7.30 -6.75 26.55
N LEU A 463 6.55 -6.33 25.54
CA LEU A 463 5.41 -5.42 25.67
C LEU A 463 4.14 -6.23 25.88
N ASP A 464 3.47 -5.99 27.01
CA ASP A 464 2.17 -6.62 27.30
C ASP A 464 1.08 -6.04 26.37
N VAL A 465 0.56 -6.90 25.50
CA VAL A 465 -0.48 -6.58 24.52
C VAL A 465 -1.57 -7.64 24.61
N GLY A 466 -2.70 -7.26 25.20
CA GLY A 466 -3.87 -8.13 25.30
C GLY A 466 -4.66 -8.25 23.99
N ALA A 467 -5.67 -9.12 24.00
CA ALA A 467 -6.63 -9.23 22.92
C ALA A 467 -7.59 -8.03 22.88
N ASP A 468 -8.09 -7.71 21.70
CA ASP A 468 -9.14 -6.74 21.48
C ASP A 468 -10.50 -7.36 21.82
N PRO A 469 -11.22 -6.90 22.86
CA PRO A 469 -12.50 -7.51 23.25
C PRO A 469 -13.65 -7.26 22.24
N LEU A 470 -13.46 -6.39 21.24
CA LEU A 470 -14.45 -6.03 20.22
C LEU A 470 -14.18 -6.69 18.87
N LEU A 471 -13.08 -7.44 18.75
CA LEU A 471 -12.70 -8.20 17.58
C LEU A 471 -12.44 -9.65 17.97
N ARG A 472 -12.88 -10.60 17.16
CA ARG A 472 -12.63 -12.02 17.39
C ARG A 472 -12.11 -12.67 16.12
N GLY A 473 -10.87 -13.13 16.12
CA GLY A 473 -10.33 -13.96 15.04
C GLY A 473 -10.95 -15.36 15.05
N PHE A 474 -11.31 -15.88 13.88
CA PHE A 474 -11.84 -17.23 13.70
C PHE A 474 -10.89 -18.14 12.91
N ASP A 475 -10.37 -17.65 11.79
CA ASP A 475 -9.53 -18.44 10.89
C ASP A 475 -8.59 -17.53 10.09
N ARG A 476 -7.36 -18.00 9.84
CA ARG A 476 -6.39 -17.33 8.97
C ARG A 476 -5.78 -18.36 8.02
N ARG A 477 -5.88 -18.08 6.72
CA ARG A 477 -5.34 -18.93 5.67
C ARG A 477 -4.31 -18.17 4.85
N THR A 478 -3.07 -18.62 4.88
CA THR A 478 -2.02 -18.17 3.94
C THR A 478 -2.36 -18.66 2.54
N VAL A 479 -2.29 -17.76 1.57
CA VAL A 479 -2.58 -18.04 0.16
C VAL A 479 -1.34 -18.00 -0.73
N ASP A 480 -0.26 -17.36 -0.29
CA ASP A 480 1.00 -17.25 -1.02
C ASP A 480 2.16 -16.85 -0.08
N ASP A 481 3.38 -16.81 -0.61
CA ASP A 481 4.54 -16.19 0.04
C ASP A 481 4.58 -14.69 -0.27
N PHE A 482 4.65 -13.87 0.77
CA PHE A 482 4.62 -12.42 0.66
C PHE A 482 5.83 -11.90 -0.13
N ASP A 483 7.07 -12.28 0.21
CA ASP A 483 8.27 -11.72 -0.43
C ASP A 483 8.76 -12.51 -1.66
N ALA A 484 8.02 -13.51 -2.14
CA ALA A 484 8.45 -14.36 -3.26
C ALA A 484 8.93 -13.55 -4.47
N VAL A 485 8.11 -12.61 -4.95
CA VAL A 485 8.42 -11.80 -6.14
C VAL A 485 9.59 -10.83 -5.89
N GLU A 486 9.73 -10.34 -4.66
CA GLU A 486 10.78 -9.38 -4.30
C GLU A 486 12.16 -10.05 -4.26
N ARG A 487 12.25 -11.28 -3.75
CA ARG A 487 13.49 -12.05 -3.67
C ARG A 487 13.90 -12.69 -5.01
N ALA A 488 13.02 -12.69 -6.01
CA ALA A 488 13.24 -13.40 -7.25
C ALA A 488 14.25 -12.68 -8.17
N ALA A 489 15.25 -13.43 -8.65
CA ALA A 489 16.21 -12.92 -9.64
C ALA A 489 15.56 -12.72 -11.02
N ALA A 490 14.57 -13.53 -11.36
CA ALA A 490 13.77 -13.40 -12.58
C ALA A 490 12.27 -13.39 -12.23
N VAL A 491 11.51 -12.53 -12.89
CA VAL A 491 10.06 -12.39 -12.67
C VAL A 491 9.33 -12.34 -14.01
N ILE A 492 8.25 -13.11 -14.14
CA ILE A 492 7.35 -13.06 -15.29
C ILE A 492 6.09 -12.29 -14.88
N GLY A 493 5.89 -11.12 -15.47
CA GLY A 493 4.72 -10.29 -15.29
C GLY A 493 3.60 -10.63 -16.26
N LEU A 494 2.43 -10.99 -15.73
CA LEU A 494 1.23 -11.28 -16.50
C LEU A 494 0.25 -10.11 -16.47
N GLY A 495 -0.13 -9.64 -17.66
CA GLY A 495 -1.19 -8.65 -17.84
C GLY A 495 -2.52 -9.27 -18.23
N ALA A 496 -3.55 -8.42 -18.31
CA ALA A 496 -4.90 -8.85 -18.71
C ALA A 496 -4.99 -9.37 -20.16
N GLY A 497 -3.95 -9.21 -20.97
CA GLY A 497 -3.86 -9.80 -22.31
C GLY A 497 -3.51 -11.29 -22.33
N VAL A 498 -3.19 -11.89 -21.18
CA VAL A 498 -2.95 -13.34 -21.04
C VAL A 498 -4.17 -13.98 -20.41
N ASP A 499 -4.80 -14.93 -21.12
CA ASP A 499 -5.94 -15.67 -20.60
C ASP A 499 -5.50 -16.53 -19.39
N PRO A 500 -6.15 -16.39 -18.21
CA PRO A 500 -5.91 -17.24 -17.05
C PRO A 500 -5.97 -18.75 -17.34
N ALA A 501 -6.82 -19.19 -18.27
CA ALA A 501 -6.93 -20.59 -18.65
C ALA A 501 -5.64 -21.15 -19.29
N ARG A 502 -4.74 -20.28 -19.73
CA ARG A 502 -3.49 -20.61 -20.41
C ARG A 502 -2.23 -20.35 -19.59
N TYR A 503 -2.36 -20.05 -18.30
CA TYR A 503 -1.18 -19.83 -17.44
C TYR A 503 -0.26 -21.06 -17.36
N ALA A 504 -0.80 -22.26 -17.60
CA ALA A 504 0.00 -23.48 -17.71
C ALA A 504 1.07 -23.42 -18.82
N ASP A 505 0.86 -22.62 -19.88
CA ASP A 505 1.81 -22.48 -20.98
C ASP A 505 3.03 -21.62 -20.62
N VAL A 506 2.92 -20.83 -19.55
CA VAL A 506 4.02 -20.01 -19.00
C VAL A 506 4.95 -20.87 -18.15
N GLU A 507 4.44 -21.98 -17.59
CA GLU A 507 5.15 -22.79 -16.60
C GLU A 507 6.49 -23.35 -17.08
N PRO A 508 6.66 -23.86 -18.32
CA PRO A 508 7.95 -24.35 -18.80
C PRO A 508 9.04 -23.26 -18.78
N LEU A 509 8.71 -22.05 -19.22
CA LEU A 509 9.63 -20.91 -19.19
C LEU A 509 9.90 -20.46 -17.75
N ARG A 510 8.86 -20.41 -16.92
CA ARG A 510 8.97 -20.04 -15.51
C ARG A 510 9.94 -20.97 -14.77
N ALA A 511 9.75 -22.28 -14.91
CA ALA A 511 10.59 -23.29 -14.28
C ALA A 511 12.05 -23.21 -14.78
N LEU A 512 12.24 -23.04 -16.10
CA LEU A 512 13.57 -22.88 -16.70
C LEU A 512 14.33 -21.67 -16.15
N LEU A 513 13.64 -20.56 -15.93
CA LEU A 513 14.25 -19.32 -15.41
C LEU A 513 14.35 -19.30 -13.88
N GLY A 514 13.77 -20.27 -13.17
CA GLY A 514 13.57 -20.17 -11.72
C GLY A 514 12.78 -18.92 -11.34
N ALA A 515 11.85 -18.50 -12.20
CA ALA A 515 11.18 -17.21 -12.08
C ALA A 515 9.94 -17.30 -11.18
N GLU A 516 9.62 -16.18 -10.53
CA GLU A 516 8.33 -16.00 -9.86
C GLU A 516 7.33 -15.30 -10.78
N LEU A 517 6.04 -15.59 -10.59
CA LEU A 517 4.99 -14.86 -11.29
C LEU A 517 4.69 -13.54 -10.58
N ALA A 518 4.41 -12.51 -11.38
CA ALA A 518 3.87 -11.23 -10.97
C ALA A 518 2.68 -10.87 -11.85
N ALA A 519 1.89 -9.90 -11.42
CA ALA A 519 0.64 -9.55 -12.07
C ALA A 519 0.41 -8.03 -12.10
N THR A 520 -0.30 -7.58 -13.14
CA THR A 520 -0.90 -6.24 -13.14
C THR A 520 -2.07 -6.18 -12.16
N ARG A 521 -2.44 -4.97 -11.70
CA ARG A 521 -3.62 -4.76 -10.84
C ARG A 521 -4.90 -5.40 -11.41
N LYS A 522 -5.13 -5.29 -12.72
CA LYS A 522 -6.32 -5.89 -13.37
C LYS A 522 -6.42 -7.41 -13.14
N VAL A 523 -5.28 -8.10 -13.12
CA VAL A 523 -5.22 -9.57 -12.94
C VAL A 523 -5.47 -9.96 -11.48
N THR A 524 -4.91 -9.21 -10.52
CA THR A 524 -5.13 -9.45 -9.08
C THR A 524 -6.53 -9.04 -8.64
N ASP A 525 -7.09 -7.96 -9.22
CA ASP A 525 -8.47 -7.51 -9.00
C ASP A 525 -9.47 -8.55 -9.51
N ALA A 526 -9.18 -9.23 -10.62
CA ALA A 526 -10.00 -10.35 -11.10
C ALA A 526 -9.88 -11.61 -10.22
N GLY A 527 -8.92 -11.63 -9.30
CA GLY A 527 -8.66 -12.76 -8.42
C GLY A 527 -7.92 -13.93 -9.05
N THR A 528 -7.36 -13.74 -10.24
CA THR A 528 -6.57 -14.75 -10.93
C THR A 528 -5.25 -15.04 -10.21
N LEU A 529 -4.61 -14.01 -9.67
CA LEU A 529 -3.41 -14.12 -8.83
C LEU A 529 -3.63 -13.36 -7.51
N PRO A 530 -2.97 -13.78 -6.40
CA PRO A 530 -3.10 -13.12 -5.11
C PRO A 530 -2.49 -11.71 -5.11
N HIS A 531 -2.91 -10.87 -4.17
CA HIS A 531 -2.53 -9.46 -4.15
C HIS A 531 -1.02 -9.23 -3.93
N CYS A 532 -0.33 -10.10 -3.18
CA CYS A 532 1.13 -10.04 -3.01
C CYS A 532 1.91 -10.19 -4.33
N ARG A 533 1.28 -10.72 -5.39
CA ARG A 533 1.88 -10.83 -6.74
C ARG A 533 1.72 -9.55 -7.57
N GLN A 534 0.95 -8.56 -7.10
CA GLN A 534 0.72 -7.32 -7.81
C GLN A 534 1.97 -6.45 -7.84
N VAL A 535 2.34 -5.97 -9.03
CA VAL A 535 3.46 -5.03 -9.22
C VAL A 535 2.94 -3.68 -9.68
N GLY A 536 3.56 -2.59 -9.21
CA GLY A 536 3.22 -1.22 -9.59
C GLY A 536 3.03 -0.26 -8.42
N VAL A 537 2.52 0.92 -8.71
CA VAL A 537 2.24 2.03 -7.78
C VAL A 537 1.27 1.62 -6.68
N THR A 538 0.38 0.66 -6.89
CA THR A 538 -0.52 0.13 -5.85
C THR A 538 -0.12 -1.27 -5.37
N GLY A 539 0.95 -1.83 -5.92
CA GLY A 539 1.48 -3.14 -5.57
C GLY A 539 2.91 -3.01 -5.05
N ARG A 540 3.76 -3.95 -5.44
CA ARG A 540 5.18 -3.97 -5.08
C ARG A 540 6.04 -3.22 -6.09
N GLY A 541 7.09 -2.57 -5.59
CA GLY A 541 8.30 -2.34 -6.36
C GLY A 541 9.15 -3.61 -6.32
N ILE A 542 9.81 -3.95 -7.42
CA ILE A 542 10.73 -5.10 -7.50
C ILE A 542 11.97 -4.70 -8.32
N ALA A 543 13.09 -5.36 -8.06
CA ALA A 543 14.35 -5.12 -8.75
C ALA A 543 15.01 -6.41 -9.26
N PRO A 544 14.30 -7.25 -10.05
CA PRO A 544 14.88 -8.48 -10.57
C PRO A 544 15.99 -8.20 -11.60
N LEU A 545 16.85 -9.18 -11.83
CA LEU A 545 17.80 -9.16 -12.94
C LEU A 545 17.07 -9.19 -14.30
N LEU A 546 15.96 -9.95 -14.36
CA LEU A 546 15.10 -10.04 -15.53
C LEU A 546 13.63 -9.88 -15.15
N TYR A 547 12.95 -8.93 -15.77
CA TYR A 547 11.49 -8.83 -15.77
C TYR A 547 10.95 -9.11 -17.18
N LEU A 548 10.17 -10.18 -17.34
CA LEU A 548 9.50 -10.54 -18.58
C LEU A 548 8.03 -10.09 -18.53
N ALA A 549 7.68 -9.04 -19.25
CA ALA A 549 6.32 -8.52 -19.35
C ALA A 549 5.55 -9.20 -20.50
N ILE A 550 4.49 -9.95 -20.17
CA ILE A 550 3.67 -10.68 -21.15
C ILE A 550 2.23 -10.15 -21.09
N GLY A 551 1.73 -9.63 -22.22
CA GLY A 551 0.36 -9.12 -22.31
C GLY A 551 0.10 -7.91 -21.41
N ILE A 552 1.14 -7.15 -21.09
CA ILE A 552 1.09 -5.91 -20.28
C ILE A 552 1.07 -4.71 -21.22
N SER A 553 0.11 -3.81 -21.05
CA SER A 553 -0.05 -2.61 -21.90
C SER A 553 0.99 -1.52 -21.62
N GLY A 554 1.63 -1.55 -20.44
CA GLY A 554 2.65 -0.58 -20.04
C GLY A 554 2.11 0.68 -19.35
N SER A 555 0.98 0.58 -18.64
CA SER A 555 0.50 1.68 -17.79
C SER A 555 1.63 2.18 -16.87
N PRO A 556 1.86 3.52 -16.74
CA PRO A 556 2.86 4.07 -15.84
C PRO A 556 2.71 3.56 -14.40
N HIS A 557 1.46 3.35 -13.95
CA HIS A 557 1.17 2.75 -12.66
C HIS A 557 1.77 1.35 -12.48
N HIS A 558 1.83 0.54 -13.52
CA HIS A 558 2.50 -0.77 -13.44
C HIS A 558 4.02 -0.61 -13.56
N MET A 559 4.47 0.17 -14.54
CA MET A 559 5.88 0.24 -14.92
C MET A 559 6.78 0.85 -13.85
N VAL A 560 6.27 1.76 -13.01
CA VAL A 560 7.00 2.26 -11.81
C VAL A 560 7.42 1.10 -10.89
N GLY A 561 6.62 0.04 -10.79
CA GLY A 561 6.93 -1.12 -9.95
C GLY A 561 8.11 -1.95 -10.45
N VAL A 562 8.46 -1.87 -11.73
CA VAL A 562 9.58 -2.60 -12.33
C VAL A 562 10.71 -1.67 -12.80
N GLU A 563 10.63 -0.41 -12.41
CA GLU A 563 11.56 0.62 -12.84
C GLU A 563 13.02 0.27 -12.50
N ARG A 564 13.22 -0.42 -11.36
CA ARG A 564 14.53 -0.86 -10.87
C ARG A 564 14.99 -2.20 -11.43
N ALA A 565 14.18 -2.89 -12.25
CA ALA A 565 14.59 -4.14 -12.88
C ALA A 565 15.81 -3.90 -13.78
N HIS A 566 16.81 -4.78 -13.72
CA HIS A 566 18.02 -4.61 -14.52
C HIS A 566 17.73 -4.70 -16.02
N THR A 567 16.98 -5.74 -16.43
CA THR A 567 16.53 -5.92 -17.81
C THR A 567 15.02 -6.12 -17.84
N VAL A 568 14.31 -5.32 -18.64
CA VAL A 568 12.88 -5.49 -18.94
C VAL A 568 12.72 -6.01 -20.37
N LEU A 569 12.26 -7.25 -20.53
CA LEU A 569 11.88 -7.85 -21.81
C LEU A 569 10.35 -7.81 -21.93
N ALA A 570 9.81 -7.17 -22.97
CA ALA A 570 8.37 -7.05 -23.19
C ALA A 570 7.92 -7.81 -24.43
N VAL A 571 6.81 -8.53 -24.31
CA VAL A 571 6.12 -9.24 -25.40
C VAL A 571 4.70 -8.69 -25.50
N ASN A 572 4.38 -8.06 -26.63
CA ASN A 572 3.04 -7.55 -26.91
C ASN A 572 2.74 -7.66 -28.40
N SER A 573 1.50 -8.00 -28.76
CA SER A 573 1.06 -8.07 -30.16
C SER A 573 0.77 -6.70 -30.76
N ASP A 574 0.46 -5.70 -29.93
CA ASP A 574 0.23 -4.32 -30.34
C ASP A 574 1.58 -3.57 -30.44
N PRO A 575 2.06 -3.18 -31.64
CA PRO A 575 3.31 -2.45 -31.83
C PRO A 575 3.33 -1.08 -31.16
N ASP A 576 2.16 -0.48 -30.90
CA ASP A 576 2.01 0.84 -30.30
C ASP A 576 1.81 0.77 -28.77
N ALA A 577 1.90 -0.42 -28.18
CA ALA A 577 1.75 -0.61 -26.74
C ALA A 577 2.78 0.22 -25.95
N ALA A 578 2.30 0.98 -24.95
CA ALA A 578 3.13 1.85 -24.12
C ALA A 578 4.26 1.10 -23.39
N VAL A 579 4.14 -0.22 -23.19
CA VAL A 579 5.16 -1.06 -22.56
C VAL A 579 6.50 -0.98 -23.29
N PHE A 580 6.50 -0.77 -24.61
CA PHE A 580 7.73 -0.62 -25.39
C PHE A 580 8.50 0.66 -25.08
N GLY A 581 7.85 1.70 -24.56
CA GLY A 581 8.52 2.89 -24.02
C GLY A 581 9.18 2.66 -22.66
N HIS A 582 8.90 1.54 -22.01
CA HIS A 582 9.35 1.19 -20.67
C HIS A 582 10.15 -0.12 -20.61
N CYS A 583 10.56 -0.68 -21.75
CA CYS A 583 11.35 -1.90 -21.82
C CYS A 583 12.79 -1.64 -22.30
N ASP A 584 13.65 -2.64 -22.13
CA ASP A 584 14.98 -2.69 -22.76
C ASP A 584 14.96 -3.44 -24.08
N ILE A 585 14.12 -4.47 -24.16
CA ILE A 585 13.99 -5.36 -25.31
C ILE A 585 12.50 -5.57 -25.55
N GLY A 586 12.04 -5.34 -26.78
CA GLY A 586 10.65 -5.52 -27.18
C GLY A 586 10.51 -6.60 -28.26
N ILE A 587 9.54 -7.49 -28.10
CA ILE A 587 9.11 -8.46 -29.11
C ILE A 587 7.69 -8.09 -29.51
N VAL A 588 7.49 -7.79 -30.79
CA VAL A 588 6.18 -7.49 -31.37
C VAL A 588 5.65 -8.76 -32.03
N ALA A 589 4.91 -9.55 -31.27
CA ALA A 589 4.32 -10.82 -31.71
C ALA A 589 3.30 -11.32 -30.68
N ASP A 590 2.50 -12.32 -31.07
CA ASP A 590 1.64 -13.02 -30.13
C ASP A 590 2.48 -13.80 -29.12
N TRP A 591 2.14 -13.68 -27.83
CA TRP A 591 2.90 -14.31 -26.76
C TRP A 591 2.88 -15.85 -26.84
N GLN A 592 1.84 -16.43 -27.44
CA GLN A 592 1.66 -17.87 -27.58
C GLN A 592 2.69 -18.47 -28.55
N ASP A 593 3.06 -17.71 -29.58
CA ASP A 593 4.10 -18.11 -30.53
C ASP A 593 5.51 -17.85 -29.96
N VAL A 594 5.65 -16.80 -29.16
CA VAL A 594 6.93 -16.37 -28.59
C VAL A 594 7.36 -17.22 -27.40
N LEU A 595 6.45 -17.66 -26.53
CA LEU A 595 6.79 -18.40 -25.32
C LEU A 595 7.56 -19.71 -25.59
N PRO A 596 7.12 -20.60 -26.50
CA PRO A 596 7.88 -21.80 -26.84
C PRO A 596 9.27 -21.47 -27.40
N ALA A 597 9.35 -20.43 -28.23
CA ALA A 597 10.60 -19.98 -28.84
C ALA A 597 11.59 -19.41 -27.80
N LEU A 598 11.10 -18.60 -26.84
CA LEU A 598 11.90 -18.10 -25.72
C LEU A 598 12.38 -19.24 -24.84
N THR A 599 11.51 -20.21 -24.54
CA THR A 599 11.85 -21.39 -23.72
C THR A 599 12.98 -22.18 -24.38
N ALA A 600 12.87 -22.46 -25.68
CA ALA A 600 13.91 -23.14 -26.43
C ALA A 600 15.22 -22.32 -26.50
N ALA A 601 15.13 -21.00 -26.64
CA ALA A 601 16.30 -20.11 -26.71
C ALA A 601 17.04 -20.02 -25.37
N PHE A 602 16.34 -19.82 -24.26
CA PHE A 602 16.94 -19.83 -22.91
C PHE A 602 17.52 -21.20 -22.57
N GLY A 603 16.84 -22.30 -22.96
CA GLY A 603 17.35 -23.66 -22.75
C GLY A 603 18.68 -23.90 -23.48
N ARG A 604 18.79 -23.42 -24.73
CA ARG A 604 20.06 -23.45 -25.48
C ARG A 604 21.14 -22.59 -24.83
N ALA A 605 20.80 -21.40 -24.35
CA ALA A 605 21.76 -20.50 -23.70
C ALA A 605 22.30 -21.10 -22.39
N ALA A 606 21.44 -21.73 -21.58
CA ALA A 606 21.83 -22.41 -20.34
C ALA A 606 22.70 -23.65 -20.59
N ALA A 607 22.55 -24.30 -21.75
CA ALA A 607 23.35 -25.47 -22.13
C ALA A 607 24.72 -25.13 -22.75
N ARG A 608 25.04 -23.86 -22.99
CA ARG A 608 26.37 -23.46 -23.50
C ARG A 608 27.40 -23.57 -22.35
N PRO A 609 28.48 -24.38 -22.49
CA PRO A 609 29.53 -24.42 -21.47
C PRO A 609 30.24 -23.06 -21.34
N GLU A 610 30.67 -22.71 -20.13
CA GLU A 610 31.42 -21.48 -19.76
C GLU A 610 32.81 -21.32 -20.44
N THR A 611 33.10 -22.04 -21.53
CA THR A 611 34.44 -22.22 -22.07
C THR A 611 34.94 -21.12 -23.02
N ALA A 612 34.35 -19.91 -23.03
CA ALA A 612 34.79 -18.84 -23.92
C ALA A 612 35.44 -17.61 -23.23
N ALA A 613 35.70 -17.67 -21.92
CA ALA A 613 36.37 -16.58 -21.18
C ALA A 613 37.88 -16.79 -20.96
N ALA A 614 38.47 -17.90 -21.43
CA ALA A 614 39.89 -18.24 -21.19
C ALA A 614 40.70 -18.43 -22.49
N ALA A 615 40.41 -17.67 -23.54
CA ALA A 615 41.15 -17.70 -24.80
C ALA A 615 41.55 -16.31 -25.30
N THR A 616 42.22 -15.54 -24.44
CA THR A 616 43.25 -14.55 -24.84
C THR A 616 44.06 -14.20 -23.61
N VAL A 617 45.21 -14.85 -23.45
CA VAL A 617 46.34 -14.37 -22.64
C VAL A 617 47.19 -13.47 -23.51
#